data_AF-A0A1E9PPG3-F1
#
_entry.id   AF-A0A1E9PPG3-F1
#
_cell.length_a   1.000
_cell.length_b   1.000
_cell.length_c   1.000
_cell.angle_alpha   90.00
_cell.angle_beta   90.00
_cell.angle_gamma   90.00
#
_symmetry.space_group_name_H-M   'P 1'
#
loop_
_entity.id
_entity.type
_entity.pdbx_description
1 polymer ?
#
loop_
_entity_poly.entity_id
_entity_poly.type
_entity_poly.pdbx_seq_one_letter_code
_entity_poly.pdbx_strand_id
1 'polypeptide(L)'
;MSENITYQHVDEFKSIYVKSEGLGIETDDELKQLLENAYSLVVSYSKDFEMDTHPTGRMLVYDAARYIRANASELFFQNFKPDLNAFGFNLLVEDREEKLNATQERGQ
;
A
#
# COMPACT_ATOMS: atom_id res chain seq x y z
N MET A 1 0.21 -14.52 -7.02
CA MET A 1 0.18 -13.12 -7.46
C MET A 1 -1.03 -12.49 -6.84
N SER A 2 -0.87 -11.35 -6.20
CA SER A 2 -1.95 -10.62 -5.54
C SER A 2 -2.78 -9.90 -6.62
N GLU A 3 -4.11 -10.06 -6.60
CA GLU A 3 -5.01 -9.36 -7.54
C GLU A 3 -5.11 -7.84 -7.25
N ASN A 4 -4.57 -7.38 -6.11
CA ASN A 4 -4.66 -6.00 -5.63
C ASN A 4 -3.67 -5.04 -6.34
N ILE A 5 -2.67 -5.56 -7.08
CA ILE A 5 -1.70 -4.72 -7.79
C ILE A 5 -1.83 -4.86 -9.31
N THR A 6 -2.13 -3.75 -9.96
CA THR A 6 -2.32 -3.63 -11.41
C THR A 6 -1.17 -2.86 -12.07
N TYR A 7 -1.11 -2.87 -13.40
CA TYR A 7 -0.13 -2.05 -14.14
C TYR A 7 -0.40 -0.55 -13.99
N GLN A 8 -1.64 -0.15 -13.72
CA GLN A 8 -1.94 1.25 -13.39
C GLN A 8 -1.19 1.70 -12.13
N HIS A 9 -1.08 0.82 -11.12
CA HIS A 9 -0.27 1.10 -9.94
C HIS A 9 1.22 1.22 -10.25
N VAL A 10 1.74 0.45 -11.23
CA VAL A 10 3.12 0.56 -11.70
C VAL A 10 3.35 1.90 -12.39
N ASP A 11 2.43 2.31 -13.28
CA ASP A 11 2.50 3.60 -13.98
C ASP A 11 2.43 4.79 -13.02
N GLU A 12 1.52 4.73 -12.03
CA GLU A 12 1.40 5.75 -10.99
C GLU A 12 2.69 5.81 -10.16
N PHE A 13 3.21 4.68 -9.68
CA PHE A 13 4.49 4.61 -8.97
C PHE A 13 5.64 5.22 -9.77
N LYS A 14 5.73 4.88 -11.07
CA LYS A 14 6.74 5.44 -11.97
C LYS A 14 6.61 6.96 -12.10
N SER A 15 5.39 7.46 -12.28
CA SER A 15 5.13 8.90 -12.42
C SER A 15 5.59 9.71 -11.21
N ILE A 16 5.52 9.11 -10.01
CA ILE A 16 5.90 9.75 -8.75
C ILE A 16 7.41 9.65 -8.49
N TYR A 17 7.99 8.46 -8.67
CA TYR A 17 9.35 8.14 -8.17
C TYR A 17 10.39 7.81 -9.25
N VAL A 18 9.96 7.50 -10.46
CA VAL A 18 10.83 7.15 -11.59
C VAL A 18 10.86 8.33 -12.56
N LYS A 19 11.58 9.40 -12.19
CA LYS A 19 11.87 10.48 -13.14
C LYS A 19 12.81 9.98 -14.24
N SER A 20 12.58 10.46 -15.46
CA SER A 20 13.10 10.00 -16.76
C SER A 20 14.62 9.85 -16.89
N GLU A 21 15.44 10.34 -15.97
CA GLU A 21 16.91 10.40 -16.14
C GLU A 21 17.75 9.83 -15.00
N GLY A 22 17.17 9.20 -13.98
CA GLY A 22 17.99 8.72 -12.85
C GLY A 22 17.71 7.31 -12.35
N LEU A 23 16.54 6.74 -12.67
CA LEU A 23 16.03 5.62 -11.89
C LEU A 23 15.13 4.67 -12.70
N GLY A 24 15.66 3.93 -13.69
CA GLY A 24 14.99 2.68 -14.08
C GLY A 24 15.52 1.92 -15.28
N ILE A 25 16.16 0.78 -15.03
CA ILE A 25 16.36 -0.32 -16.00
C ILE A 25 15.37 -1.47 -15.74
N GLU A 26 14.63 -1.40 -14.63
CA GLU A 26 13.65 -2.40 -14.23
C GLU A 26 12.42 -2.40 -15.16
N THR A 27 12.00 -3.59 -15.52
CA THR A 27 10.77 -3.87 -16.26
C THR A 27 9.54 -3.62 -15.40
N ASP A 28 8.39 -3.49 -16.05
CA ASP A 28 7.10 -3.32 -15.40
C ASP A 28 6.76 -4.50 -14.48
N ASP A 29 7.17 -5.72 -14.86
CA ASP A 29 7.00 -6.92 -14.04
C ASP A 29 7.85 -6.88 -12.76
N GLU A 30 9.10 -6.41 -12.86
CA GLU A 30 9.98 -6.24 -11.70
C GLU A 30 9.45 -5.16 -10.75
N LEU A 31 8.92 -4.06 -11.29
CA LEU A 31 8.28 -3.02 -10.50
C LEU A 31 6.97 -3.49 -9.89
N LYS A 32 6.19 -4.32 -10.60
CA LYS A 32 4.99 -4.94 -10.04
C LYS A 32 5.35 -5.86 -8.87
N GLN A 33 6.38 -6.69 -9.02
CA GLN A 33 6.84 -7.57 -7.94
C GLN A 33 7.37 -6.77 -6.73
N LEU A 34 8.07 -5.66 -6.98
CA LEU A 34 8.51 -4.73 -5.95
C LEU A 34 7.30 -4.16 -5.18
N LEU A 35 6.26 -3.74 -5.88
CA LEU A 35 5.02 -3.25 -5.27
C LEU A 35 4.31 -4.35 -4.46
N GLU A 36 4.29 -5.60 -4.92
CA GLU A 36 3.72 -6.72 -4.16
C GLU A 36 4.47 -6.96 -2.84
N ASN A 37 5.79 -6.87 -2.86
CA ASN A 37 6.61 -6.98 -1.66
C ASN A 37 6.36 -5.80 -0.70
N ALA A 38 6.25 -4.59 -1.25
CA ALA A 38 5.94 -3.39 -0.49
C ALA A 38 4.54 -3.44 0.14
N TYR A 39 3.54 -3.94 -0.60
CA TYR A 39 2.19 -4.15 -0.09
C TYR A 39 2.18 -5.15 1.07
N SER A 40 2.83 -6.30 0.88
CA SER A 40 2.98 -7.31 1.94
C SER A 40 3.63 -6.72 3.19
N LEU A 41 4.62 -5.85 3.00
CA LEU A 41 5.29 -5.14 4.08
C LEU A 41 4.32 -4.22 4.83
N VAL A 42 3.59 -3.34 4.14
CA VAL A 42 2.61 -2.45 4.76
C VAL A 42 1.52 -3.23 5.51
N VAL A 43 0.98 -4.28 4.90
CA VAL A 43 -0.08 -5.12 5.51
C VAL A 43 0.42 -5.82 6.77
N SER A 44 1.68 -6.27 6.82
CA SER A 44 2.24 -6.92 8.01
C SER A 44 2.27 -6.03 9.27
N TYR A 45 2.14 -4.70 9.11
CA TYR A 45 2.10 -3.73 10.21
C TYR A 45 0.76 -3.01 10.32
N SER A 46 -0.18 -3.34 9.45
CA SER A 46 -1.51 -2.76 9.42
C SER A 46 -2.55 -3.88 9.25
N LYS A 47 -3.53 -3.67 8.37
CA LYS A 47 -4.54 -4.65 7.98
C LYS A 47 -4.55 -4.71 6.45
N ASP A 48 -5.05 -5.79 5.89
CA ASP A 48 -5.29 -5.91 4.45
C ASP A 48 -6.26 -4.81 3.97
N PHE A 49 -6.02 -4.25 2.78
CA PHE A 49 -6.79 -3.15 2.21
C PHE A 49 -6.70 -3.10 0.68
N GLU A 50 -7.75 -2.66 0.01
CA GLU A 50 -7.72 -2.47 -1.45
C GLU A 50 -7.01 -1.15 -1.81
N MET A 51 -5.99 -1.20 -2.67
CA MET A 51 -5.19 -0.03 -3.05
C MET A 51 -6.01 1.04 -3.79
N ASP A 52 -7.03 0.63 -4.55
CA ASP A 52 -7.87 1.56 -5.31
C ASP A 52 -8.78 2.40 -4.42
N THR A 53 -9.30 1.82 -3.33
CA THR A 53 -10.23 2.49 -2.42
C THR A 53 -9.54 3.19 -1.25
N HIS A 54 -8.28 2.87 -0.97
CA HIS A 54 -7.51 3.46 0.13
C HIS A 54 -6.28 4.23 -0.38
N PRO A 55 -6.43 5.49 -0.81
CA PRO A 55 -5.32 6.28 -1.36
C PRO A 55 -4.15 6.45 -0.38
N THR A 56 -4.44 6.58 0.92
CA THR A 56 -3.40 6.64 1.97
C THR A 56 -2.58 5.35 2.02
N GLY A 57 -3.27 4.19 2.00
CA GLY A 57 -2.60 2.88 1.96
C GLY A 57 -1.77 2.71 0.69
N ARG A 58 -2.31 3.13 -0.47
CA ARG A 58 -1.59 3.11 -1.75
C ARG A 58 -0.29 3.93 -1.71
N MET A 59 -0.32 5.13 -1.14
CA MET A 59 0.87 5.95 -0.99
C MET A 59 1.91 5.32 -0.04
N LEU A 60 1.47 4.71 1.07
CA LEU A 60 2.36 3.98 1.97
C LEU A 60 3.06 2.81 1.27
N VAL A 61 2.37 2.12 0.36
CA VAL A 61 2.96 1.06 -0.48
C VAL A 61 4.01 1.63 -1.43
N TYR A 62 3.74 2.76 -2.07
CA TYR A 62 4.71 3.40 -2.95
C TYR A 62 5.95 3.88 -2.20
N ASP A 63 5.78 4.46 -1.01
CA ASP A 63 6.89 4.83 -0.16
C ASP A 63 7.68 3.59 0.27
N ALA A 64 7.02 2.53 0.74
CA ALA A 64 7.67 1.26 1.06
C ALA A 64 8.47 0.71 -0.12
N ALA A 65 7.90 0.71 -1.33
CA ALA A 65 8.56 0.24 -2.55
C ALA A 65 9.81 1.07 -2.87
N ARG A 66 9.76 2.39 -2.70
CA ARG A 66 10.92 3.27 -2.85
C ARG A 66 12.05 2.91 -1.88
N TYR A 67 11.72 2.64 -0.61
CA TYR A 67 12.73 2.24 0.39
C TYR A 67 13.29 0.84 0.13
N ILE A 68 12.46 -0.13 -0.28
CA ILE A 68 12.91 -1.48 -0.66
C ILE A 68 13.88 -1.39 -1.84
N ARG A 69 13.52 -0.62 -2.88
CA ARG A 69 14.36 -0.41 -4.07
C ARG A 69 15.71 0.22 -3.72
N ALA A 70 15.73 1.12 -2.74
CA ALA A 70 16.96 1.73 -2.23
C ALA A 70 17.74 0.86 -1.23
N ASN A 71 17.32 -0.40 -1.01
CA ASN A 71 17.86 -1.31 0.00
C ASN A 71 17.88 -0.70 1.42
N ALA A 72 16.81 0.05 1.75
CA ALA A 72 16.67 0.82 2.98
C ALA A 72 15.34 0.53 3.70
N SER A 73 14.76 -0.65 3.51
CA SER A 73 13.45 -1.04 4.08
C SER A 73 13.38 -0.90 5.60
N GLU A 74 14.49 -1.06 6.31
CA GLU A 74 14.56 -0.84 7.76
C GLU A 74 14.25 0.62 8.17
N LEU A 75 14.61 1.59 7.32
CA LEU A 75 14.34 3.00 7.55
C LEU A 75 12.88 3.38 7.26
N PHE A 76 12.20 2.63 6.40
CA PHE A 76 10.79 2.86 6.11
C PHE A 76 9.97 2.83 7.40
N PHE A 77 10.14 1.79 8.23
CA PHE A 77 9.41 1.69 9.48
C PHE A 77 9.71 2.79 10.47
N GLN A 78 10.98 3.19 10.58
CA GLN A 78 11.35 4.25 11.51
C GLN A 78 10.65 5.57 11.14
N ASN A 79 10.49 5.83 9.85
CA ASN A 79 9.91 7.06 9.35
C ASN A 79 8.38 7.04 9.30
N PHE A 80 7.76 5.91 8.95
CA PHE A 80 6.33 5.81 8.66
C PHE A 80 5.52 5.04 9.72
N LYS A 81 6.13 4.62 10.84
CA LYS A 81 5.40 3.93 11.93
C LYS A 81 4.17 4.71 12.42
N PRO A 82 4.20 6.04 12.63
CA PRO A 82 2.99 6.78 13.02
C PRO A 82 1.88 6.66 11.99
N ASP A 83 2.21 6.81 10.70
CA ASP A 83 1.25 6.76 9.59
C ASP A 83 0.67 5.35 9.41
N LEU A 84 1.51 4.31 9.51
CA LEU A 84 1.07 2.91 9.47
C LEU A 84 0.08 2.60 10.59
N ASN A 85 0.35 3.07 11.81
CA ASN A 85 -0.54 2.86 12.95
C ASN A 85 -1.87 3.61 12.77
N ALA A 86 -1.82 4.87 12.34
CA ALA A 86 -3.02 5.67 12.11
C ALA A 86 -3.89 5.04 11.01
N PHE A 87 -3.27 4.63 9.90
CA PHE A 87 -3.95 3.96 8.82
C PHE A 87 -4.58 2.64 9.26
N GLY A 88 -3.82 1.78 9.94
CA GLY A 88 -4.33 0.52 10.48
C GLY A 88 -5.48 0.70 11.46
N PHE A 89 -5.44 1.74 12.30
CA PHE A 89 -6.54 2.07 13.21
C PHE A 89 -7.80 2.50 12.46
N ASN A 90 -7.67 3.32 11.41
CA ASN A 90 -8.81 3.74 10.59
C ASN A 90 -9.49 2.55 9.91
N LEU A 91 -8.72 1.62 9.33
CA LEU A 91 -9.26 0.38 8.74
C LEU A 91 -10.04 -0.48 9.75
N LEU A 92 -9.64 -0.46 11.02
CA LEU A 92 -10.36 -1.18 12.08
C LEU A 92 -11.66 -0.48 12.50
N VAL A 93 -11.71 0.84 12.43
CA VAL A 93 -12.93 1.62 12.70
C VAL A 93 -13.94 1.40 11.58
N GLU A 94 -13.51 1.55 10.32
CA GLU A 94 -14.35 1.34 9.13
C GLU A 94 -14.97 -0.07 9.11
N ASP A 95 -14.16 -1.11 9.30
CA ASP A 95 -14.63 -2.51 9.37
C ASP A 95 -15.64 -2.76 10.50
N ARG A 96 -15.53 -2.02 11.61
CA ARG A 96 -16.49 -2.11 12.72
C ARG A 96 -17.82 -1.46 12.34
N GLU A 97 -17.77 -0.27 11.74
CA GLU A 97 -18.96 0.47 11.33
C GLU A 97 -19.75 -0.30 10.26
N GLU A 98 -19.06 -0.89 9.28
CA GLU A 98 -19.68 -1.75 8.26
C GLU A 98 -20.43 -2.94 8.88
N LYS A 99 -19.82 -3.62 9.86
CA LYS A 99 -20.44 -4.76 10.56
C LYS A 99 -21.66 -4.35 11.38
N LEU A 100 -21.63 -3.17 12.01
CA LEU A 100 -22.76 -2.65 12.77
C LEU A 100 -23.94 -2.34 11.83
N ASN A 101 -23.68 -1.67 10.71
CA ASN A 101 -24.71 -1.33 9.72
C ASN A 101 -25.33 -2.59 9.10
N ALA A 102 -24.51 -3.57 8.72
CA ALA A 102 -24.98 -4.84 8.16
C ALA A 102 -25.85 -5.67 9.14
N THR A 103 -25.65 -5.49 10.45
CA THR A 103 -26.45 -6.17 11.49
C THR A 103 -27.82 -5.49 11.68
N GLN A 104 -27.90 -4.16 11.51
CA GLN A 104 -29.15 -3.40 11.61
C GLN A 104 -30.08 -3.64 10.42
N GLU A 105 -29.52 -3.81 9.21
CA GLU A 105 -30.30 -4.07 7.99
C GLU A 105 -30.90 -5.49 7.93
N ARG A 106 -30.32 -6.47 8.64
CA ARG A 106 -30.84 -7.85 8.71
C ARG A 106 -31.91 -8.06 9.78
N GLY A 107 -32.12 -7.06 10.64
CA GLY A 107 -33.13 -7.07 11.71
C GLY A 107 -34.44 -6.37 11.34
N GLN A 108 -34.55 -5.87 10.10
CA GLN A 108 -35.77 -5.32 9.49
C GLN A 108 -36.34 -6.29 8.46
#